data_AF-A0A7X1IDH0-F1
#
_entry.id   AF-A0A7X1IDH0-F1
#
_cell.length_a   1.000
_cell.length_b   1.000
_cell.length_c   1.000
_cell.angle_alpha   90.00
_cell.angle_beta   90.00
_cell.angle_gamma   90.00
#
_symmetry.space_group_name_H-M   'P 1'
#
loop_
_entity.id
_entity.type
_entity.pdbx_description
1 polymer ?
#
loop_
_entity_poly.entity_id
_entity_poly.type
_entity_poly.pdbx_seq_one_letter_code
_entity_poly.pdbx_strand_id
1 'polypeptide(L)'
;MSAETQSSQDRIERLKALLTGQSSSLRTWAAVTAEEYGNLLFGVALHGAEAQGSRALTDLEQLLVDALATVVDAEELGQWGTAYRETVRTARLSDLTVPAVIARRPVTSGFAIADLADELPNLLKAAKAAPKELLDPCS
;
A
#
# COMPACT_ATOMS: atom_id res chain seq x y z
N MET A 1 19.68 -19.05 14.23
CA MET A 1 18.66 -17.97 14.21
C MET A 1 19.12 -16.82 13.31
N SER A 2 19.47 -17.07 12.03
CA SER A 2 20.03 -16.01 11.16
C SER A 2 19.48 -16.00 9.73
N ALA A 3 18.87 -17.10 9.26
CA ALA A 3 18.29 -17.15 7.92
C ALA A 3 16.87 -16.55 7.84
N GLU A 4 16.04 -16.75 8.86
CA GLU A 4 14.66 -16.21 8.89
C GLU A 4 14.63 -14.68 9.00
N THR A 5 15.44 -14.09 9.88
CA THR A 5 15.48 -12.63 10.06
C THR A 5 15.97 -11.91 8.82
N GLN A 6 16.93 -12.50 8.10
CA GLN A 6 17.47 -11.92 6.88
C GLN A 6 16.42 -11.93 5.75
N SER A 7 15.61 -13.00 5.66
CA SER A 7 14.47 -13.09 4.75
C SER A 7 13.40 -12.02 5.02
N SER A 8 13.01 -11.80 6.28
CA SER A 8 12.03 -10.76 6.64
C SER A 8 12.54 -9.36 6.34
N GLN A 9 13.81 -9.07 6.64
CA GLN A 9 14.41 -7.78 6.38
C GLN A 9 14.50 -7.48 4.86
N ASP A 10 14.88 -8.48 4.06
CA ASP A 10 14.82 -8.41 2.60
C ASP A 10 13.39 -8.15 2.07
N ARG A 11 12.35 -8.73 2.70
CA ARG A 11 10.94 -8.47 2.33
C ARG A 11 10.53 -7.03 2.64
N ILE A 12 10.98 -6.47 3.77
CA ILE A 12 10.72 -5.08 4.15
C ILE A 12 11.42 -4.10 3.19
N GLU A 13 12.67 -4.35 2.82
CA GLU A 13 13.36 -3.48 1.85
C GLU A 13 12.68 -3.51 0.48
N ARG A 14 12.20 -4.69 0.04
CA ARG A 14 11.38 -4.82 -1.17
C ARG A 14 10.06 -4.07 -1.07
N LEU A 15 9.40 -4.09 0.09
CA LEU A 15 8.19 -3.30 0.35
C LEU A 15 8.48 -1.80 0.21
N LYS A 16 9.55 -1.30 0.82
CA LYS A 16 9.95 0.10 0.72
C LYS A 16 10.22 0.49 -0.73
N ALA A 17 10.91 -0.37 -1.49
CA ALA A 17 11.16 -0.15 -2.91
C ALA A 17 9.87 -0.17 -3.75
N LEU A 18 8.88 -0.99 -3.42
CA LEU A 18 7.56 -0.99 -4.07
C LEU A 18 6.79 0.32 -3.81
N LEU A 19 6.83 0.80 -2.57
CA LEU A 19 6.19 2.04 -2.17
C LEU A 19 6.79 3.28 -2.86
N THR A 20 8.06 3.20 -3.27
CA THR A 20 8.75 4.27 -4.01
C THR A 20 8.82 4.03 -5.52
N GLY A 21 8.12 3.00 -6.04
CA GLY A 21 8.09 2.68 -7.48
C GLY A 21 9.39 2.08 -8.03
N GLN A 22 10.32 1.66 -7.18
CA GLN A 22 11.65 1.14 -7.55
C GLN A 22 11.70 -0.40 -7.70
N SER A 23 10.60 -1.12 -7.52
CA SER A 23 10.53 -2.59 -7.61
C SER A 23 9.21 -3.05 -8.23
N SER A 24 9.26 -4.10 -9.06
CA SER A 24 8.11 -4.74 -9.73
C SER A 24 7.81 -6.17 -9.21
N SER A 25 8.41 -6.57 -8.08
CA SER A 25 8.70 -7.99 -7.82
C SER A 25 7.66 -8.79 -7.03
N LEU A 26 6.56 -8.21 -6.54
CA LEU A 26 5.41 -9.01 -6.12
C LEU A 26 4.55 -9.30 -7.35
N ARG A 27 4.90 -10.29 -8.20
CA ARG A 27 4.15 -10.55 -9.46
C ARG A 27 2.61 -10.64 -9.29
N THR A 28 2.14 -11.15 -8.16
CA THR A 28 0.71 -11.23 -7.83
C THR A 28 0.10 -9.87 -7.48
N TRP A 29 0.90 -8.98 -6.87
CA TRP A 29 0.46 -7.65 -6.46
C TRP A 29 0.74 -6.58 -7.50
N ALA A 30 1.81 -6.70 -8.28
CA ALA A 30 2.11 -5.88 -9.45
C ALA A 30 0.98 -5.92 -10.50
N ALA A 31 0.25 -7.04 -10.59
CA ALA A 31 -0.95 -7.17 -11.42
C ALA A 31 -2.19 -6.48 -10.79
N VAL A 32 -2.27 -6.38 -9.46
CA VAL A 32 -3.34 -5.69 -8.73
C VAL A 32 -3.07 -4.19 -8.65
N THR A 33 -1.82 -3.78 -8.44
CA THR A 33 -1.31 -2.40 -8.40
C THR A 33 -1.01 -1.82 -9.78
N ALA A 34 -1.22 -2.59 -10.85
CA ALA A 34 -1.14 -2.10 -12.23
C ALA A 34 -2.15 -0.97 -12.50
N GLU A 35 -3.19 -0.86 -11.66
CA GLU A 35 -4.16 0.22 -11.66
C GLU A 35 -4.04 1.04 -10.37
N GLU A 36 -4.29 2.36 -10.44
CA GLU A 36 -4.26 3.29 -9.27
C GLU A 36 -5.12 2.79 -8.10
N TYR A 37 -6.14 1.99 -8.39
CA TYR A 37 -7.02 1.38 -7.41
C TYR A 37 -6.34 0.32 -6.53
N GLY A 38 -5.42 -0.47 -7.10
CA GLY A 38 -4.65 -1.44 -6.32
C GLY A 38 -3.64 -0.80 -5.40
N ASN A 39 -3.05 0.32 -5.82
CA ASN A 39 -2.16 1.12 -4.97
C ASN A 39 -2.91 1.71 -3.76
N LEU A 40 -4.17 2.11 -3.96
CA LEU A 40 -5.02 2.55 -2.86
C LEU A 40 -5.28 1.42 -1.87
N LEU A 41 -5.81 0.29 -2.33
CA LEU A 41 -6.14 -0.84 -1.45
C LEU A 41 -4.91 -1.36 -0.71
N PHE A 42 -3.76 -1.38 -1.38
CA PHE A 42 -2.51 -1.74 -0.73
C PHE A 42 -2.10 -0.72 0.34
N GLY A 43 -2.23 0.58 0.06
CA GLY A 43 -2.02 1.62 1.05
C GLY A 43 -2.96 1.49 2.25
N VAL A 44 -4.24 1.17 2.02
CA VAL A 44 -5.23 0.95 3.09
C VAL A 44 -4.86 -0.26 3.94
N ALA A 45 -4.41 -1.37 3.33
CA ALA A 45 -3.95 -2.55 4.06
C ALA A 45 -2.77 -2.21 4.99
N LEU A 46 -1.78 -1.48 4.47
CA LEU A 46 -0.59 -1.07 5.24
C LEU A 46 -0.92 -0.05 6.33
N HIS A 47 -1.84 0.87 6.07
CA HIS A 47 -2.36 1.82 7.06
C HIS A 47 -3.14 1.11 8.17
N GLY A 48 -3.93 0.09 7.81
CA GLY A 48 -4.58 -0.80 8.76
C GLY A 48 -3.56 -1.58 9.61
N ALA A 49 -2.51 -2.11 8.97
CA ALA A 49 -1.42 -2.80 9.66
C ALA A 49 -0.65 -1.87 10.63
N GLU A 50 -0.42 -0.61 10.26
CA GLU A 50 0.14 0.40 11.17
C GLU A 50 -0.78 0.66 12.38
N ALA A 51 -2.10 0.70 12.14
CA ALA A 51 -3.09 1.00 13.16
C ALA A 51 -3.40 -0.19 14.10
N GLN A 52 -2.96 -1.40 13.77
CA GLN A 52 -3.18 -2.58 14.62
C GLN A 52 -2.62 -2.36 16.03
N GLY A 53 -3.47 -2.58 17.04
CA GLY A 53 -3.12 -2.35 18.45
C GLY A 53 -3.20 -0.89 18.92
N SER A 54 -3.32 0.08 18.00
CA SER A 54 -3.50 1.51 18.34
C SER A 54 -4.96 1.95 18.31
N ARG A 55 -5.79 1.33 17.46
CA ARG A 55 -7.24 1.53 17.40
C ARG A 55 -7.95 0.32 16.81
N ALA A 56 -9.28 0.32 16.89
CA ALA A 56 -10.10 -0.59 16.08
C ALA A 56 -9.94 -0.25 14.59
N LEU A 57 -9.77 -1.28 13.77
CA LEU A 57 -9.75 -1.14 12.32
C LEU A 57 -11.17 -0.91 11.80
N THR A 58 -11.27 -0.19 10.69
CA THR A 58 -12.52 -0.09 9.94
C THR A 58 -12.83 -1.40 9.22
N ASP A 59 -14.04 -1.52 8.70
CA ASP A 59 -14.50 -2.66 7.89
C ASP A 59 -13.56 -2.98 6.72
N LEU A 60 -13.15 -1.96 5.97
CA LEU A 60 -12.25 -2.12 4.83
C LEU A 60 -10.81 -2.45 5.27
N GLU A 61 -10.29 -1.75 6.26
CA GLU A 61 -8.94 -2.02 6.79
C GLU A 61 -8.85 -3.43 7.34
N GLN A 62 -9.84 -3.87 8.12
CA GLN A 62 -9.87 -5.21 8.68
C GLN A 62 -9.88 -6.27 7.56
N LEU A 63 -10.74 -6.10 6.55
CA LEU A 63 -10.81 -7.02 5.40
C LEU A 63 -9.46 -7.16 4.69
N LEU A 64 -8.78 -6.03 4.45
CA LEU A 64 -7.52 -6.00 3.72
C LEU A 64 -6.34 -6.50 4.58
N VAL A 65 -6.33 -6.17 5.87
CA VAL A 65 -5.35 -6.70 6.85
C VAL A 65 -5.52 -8.20 6.98
N ASP A 66 -6.74 -8.71 7.08
CA ASP A 66 -7.02 -10.15 7.17
C ASP A 66 -6.59 -10.88 5.88
N ALA A 67 -6.87 -10.29 4.72
CA ALA A 67 -6.37 -10.81 3.44
C ALA A 67 -4.83 -10.87 3.41
N LEU A 68 -4.16 -9.82 3.92
CA LEU A 68 -2.70 -9.77 4.00
C LEU A 68 -2.14 -10.78 5.01
N ALA A 69 -2.84 -11.01 6.12
CA ALA A 69 -2.49 -12.00 7.13
C ALA A 69 -2.56 -13.45 6.62
N THR A 70 -3.23 -13.71 5.48
CA THR A 70 -3.21 -15.04 4.85
C THR A 70 -1.89 -15.37 4.16
N VAL A 71 -1.07 -14.36 3.85
CA VAL A 71 0.19 -14.50 3.11
C VAL A 71 1.42 -14.03 3.89
N VAL A 72 1.22 -13.38 5.03
CA VAL A 72 2.26 -12.89 5.92
C VAL A 72 1.84 -13.09 7.38
N ASP A 73 2.76 -13.52 8.24
CA ASP A 73 2.48 -13.68 9.66
C ASP A 73 2.26 -12.33 10.36
N ALA A 74 1.54 -12.34 11.49
CA ALA A 74 1.14 -11.13 12.22
C ALA A 74 2.32 -10.25 12.67
N GLU A 75 3.47 -10.84 13.03
CA GLU A 75 4.67 -10.09 13.39
C GLU A 75 5.23 -9.31 12.20
N GLU A 76 5.33 -9.97 11.04
CA GLU A 76 5.82 -9.36 9.82
C GLU A 76 4.82 -8.30 9.30
N LEU A 77 3.52 -8.52 9.46
CA LEU A 77 2.48 -7.54 9.14
C LEU A 77 2.64 -6.23 9.93
N GLY A 78 2.95 -6.31 11.22
CA GLY A 78 3.26 -5.13 12.05
C GLY A 78 4.54 -4.42 11.59
N GLN A 79 5.55 -5.18 11.17
CA GLN A 79 6.78 -4.62 10.60
C GLN A 79 6.51 -3.91 9.26
N TRP A 80 5.60 -4.43 8.44
CA TRP A 80 5.18 -3.80 7.19
C TRP A 80 4.44 -2.48 7.42
N GLY A 81 3.51 -2.44 8.40
CA GLY A 81 2.85 -1.19 8.80
C GLY A 81 3.84 -0.13 9.30
N THR A 82 4.82 -0.54 10.10
CA THR A 82 5.88 0.36 10.58
C THR A 82 6.76 0.88 9.43
N ALA A 83 7.17 0.00 8.53
CA ALA A 83 7.98 0.35 7.37
C ALA A 83 7.24 1.30 6.41
N TYR A 84 5.95 1.04 6.19
CA TYR A 84 5.07 1.93 5.43
C TYR A 84 5.06 3.34 6.03
N ARG A 85 4.82 3.46 7.35
CA ARG A 85 4.77 4.76 8.01
C ARG A 85 6.08 5.54 7.91
N GLU A 86 7.19 4.83 8.07
CA GLU A 86 8.52 5.44 7.94
C GLU A 86 8.77 5.93 6.52
N THR A 87 8.42 5.13 5.50
CA THR A 87 8.54 5.53 4.10
C THR A 87 7.66 6.74 3.77
N VAL A 88 6.41 6.77 4.24
CA VAL A 88 5.51 7.91 4.05
C VAL A 88 6.03 9.19 4.71
N ARG A 89 6.68 9.08 5.87
CA ARG A 89 7.27 10.25 6.56
C ARG A 89 8.53 10.80 5.88
N THR A 90 9.30 9.93 5.22
CA THR A 90 10.64 10.26 4.70
C THR A 90 10.63 10.56 3.19
N ALA A 91 9.77 9.90 2.43
CA ALA A 91 9.66 10.10 0.98
C ALA A 91 8.82 11.34 0.64
N ARG A 92 9.05 11.93 -0.54
CA ARG A 92 8.15 12.93 -1.09
C ARG A 92 6.88 12.23 -1.58
N LEU A 93 5.73 12.86 -1.42
CA LEU A 93 4.45 12.31 -1.89
C LEU A 93 4.44 11.99 -3.40
N SER A 94 5.20 12.74 -4.19
CA SER A 94 5.37 12.51 -5.63
C SER A 94 6.14 11.23 -5.96
N ASP A 95 6.92 10.71 -5.01
CA ASP A 95 7.71 9.49 -5.18
C ASP A 95 6.94 8.26 -4.67
N LEU A 96 5.77 8.45 -4.04
CA LEU A 96 4.96 7.37 -3.51
C LEU A 96 3.99 6.82 -4.56
N THR A 97 3.91 5.51 -4.66
CA THR A 97 2.88 4.82 -5.47
C THR A 97 1.51 4.87 -4.82
N VAL A 98 1.45 4.99 -3.49
CA VAL A 98 0.20 5.11 -2.74
C VAL A 98 -0.43 6.51 -2.90
N PRO A 99 -1.76 6.61 -3.11
CA PRO A 99 -2.43 7.89 -3.23
C PRO A 99 -2.26 8.79 -1.99
N ALA A 100 -2.20 10.11 -2.23
CA ALA A 100 -2.02 11.09 -1.16
C ALA A 100 -3.13 11.06 -0.09
N VAL A 101 -4.35 10.65 -0.45
CA VAL A 101 -5.47 10.51 0.50
C VAL A 101 -5.19 9.50 1.61
N ILE A 102 -4.41 8.46 1.32
CA ILE A 102 -3.97 7.47 2.31
C ILE A 102 -2.65 7.89 2.94
N ALA A 103 -1.66 8.29 2.14
CA ALA A 103 -0.34 8.68 2.66
C ALA A 103 -0.39 9.85 3.66
N ARG A 104 -1.35 10.77 3.53
CA ARG A 104 -1.53 11.88 4.49
C ARG A 104 -2.44 11.53 5.66
N ARG A 105 -3.15 10.40 5.62
CA ARG A 105 -4.14 10.06 6.64
C ARG A 105 -3.40 9.75 7.96
N PRO A 106 -3.80 10.36 9.08
CA PRO A 106 -3.20 10.04 10.37
C PRO A 106 -3.61 8.63 10.80
N VAL A 107 -2.73 7.92 11.53
CA VAL A 107 -3.00 6.55 12.03
C VAL A 107 -4.25 6.48 12.92
N THR A 108 -4.62 7.60 13.55
CA THR A 108 -5.82 7.76 14.37
C THR A 108 -7.12 7.85 13.54
N SER A 109 -7.02 8.03 12.23
CA SER A 109 -8.16 8.08 11.31
C SER A 109 -8.15 6.85 10.41
N GLY A 110 -9.22 6.06 10.45
CA GLY A 110 -9.37 4.88 9.61
C GLY A 110 -9.91 5.18 8.23
N PHE A 111 -9.82 4.20 7.33
CA PHE A 111 -10.35 4.30 5.97
C PHE A 111 -11.36 3.18 5.70
N ALA A 112 -12.65 3.52 5.74
CA ALA A 112 -13.77 2.59 5.62
C ALA A 112 -14.21 2.36 4.17
N ILE A 113 -15.13 1.41 3.96
CA ILE A 113 -15.75 1.19 2.63
C ILE A 113 -16.47 2.46 2.14
N ALA A 114 -17.04 3.26 3.05
CA ALA A 114 -17.68 4.52 2.70
C ALA A 114 -16.66 5.54 2.13
N ASP A 115 -15.48 5.68 2.74
CA ASP A 115 -14.41 6.53 2.21
C ASP A 115 -13.96 6.07 0.82
N LEU A 116 -13.91 4.75 0.59
CA LEU A 116 -13.58 4.19 -0.73
C LEU A 116 -14.59 4.59 -1.80
N ALA A 117 -15.89 4.52 -1.48
CA ALA A 117 -16.96 4.90 -2.40
C ALA A 117 -16.91 6.40 -2.76
N ASP A 118 -16.56 7.25 -1.80
CA ASP A 118 -16.42 8.69 -2.00
C ASP A 118 -15.16 9.06 -2.81
N GLU A 119 -14.08 8.27 -2.69
CA GLU A 119 -12.83 8.50 -3.43
C GLU A 119 -12.82 7.90 -4.84
N LEU A 120 -13.70 6.93 -5.11
CA LEU A 120 -13.83 6.28 -6.42
C LEU A 120 -13.90 7.27 -7.61
N PRO A 121 -14.70 8.36 -7.56
CA PRO A 121 -14.78 9.31 -8.66
C PRO A 121 -13.49 10.11 -8.87
N ASN A 122 -12.73 10.38 -7.81
CA ASN A 122 -11.48 11.13 -7.87
C ASN A 122 -10.37 10.26 -8.47
N LEU A 123 -10.31 8.98 -8.09
CA LEU A 123 -9.39 8.00 -8.64
C LEU A 123 -9.67 7.75 -10.12
N LEU A 124 -10.94 7.63 -10.52
CA LEU A 124 -11.31 7.50 -11.93
C LEU A 124 -10.94 8.74 -12.77
N LYS A 125 -10.97 9.93 -12.17
CA LYS A 125 -10.50 11.16 -12.84
C LYS A 125 -8.98 11.18 -12.95
N ALA A 126 -8.25 10.80 -11.91
CA ALA A 126 -6.80 10.69 -11.91
C ALA A 126 -6.32 9.68 -12.98
N ALA A 127 -6.92 8.50 -13.03
CA ALA A 127 -6.58 7.45 -13.98
C ALA A 127 -6.84 7.86 -15.44
N LYS A 128 -7.87 8.68 -15.67
CA LYS A 128 -8.17 9.24 -17.01
C LYS A 128 -7.27 10.43 -17.37
N ALA A 129 -6.77 11.17 -16.39
CA ALA A 129 -5.90 12.33 -16.58
C ALA A 129 -4.41 11.95 -16.66
N ALA A 130 -4.04 10.75 -16.20
CA ALA A 130 -2.72 10.20 -16.40
C ALA A 130 -2.43 10.12 -17.91
N PRO A 131 -1.31 10.69 -18.39
CA PRO A 131 -0.96 10.64 -19.80
C PRO A 131 -0.78 9.17 -20.21
N LYS A 132 -1.52 8.73 -21.24
CA LYS A 132 -1.36 7.43 -21.90
C LYS A 132 -0.05 7.33 -22.70
N GLU A 133 1.07 7.81 -22.16
CA GLU A 133 2.36 7.86 -22.87
C GLU A 133 3.23 6.60 -22.67
N LEU A 134 2.63 5.46 -22.31
CA LEU A 134 3.34 4.18 -22.30
C LEU A 134 2.50 3.03 -22.90
N LEU A 135 1.80 3.32 -23.99
CA LEU A 135 1.21 2.28 -24.84
C LEU A 135 1.46 2.58 -26.32
N ASP A 136 2.73 2.75 -26.69
CA ASP A 136 3.18 2.49 -28.07
C ASP A 136 3.87 1.12 -28.11
N PRO A 137 3.15 0.04 -28.47
CA PRO A 137 3.80 -1.16 -28.98
C PRO A 137 4.19 -0.89 -30.45
N CYS A 138 5.49 -0.93 -30.70
CA CYS A 138 6.14 -0.97 -32.02
C CYS A 138 6.25 0.35 -32.81
N SER A 139 7.48 0.81 -32.98
CA SER A 139 8.05 1.26 -34.27
C SER A 139 9.52 0.90 -34.32
#